data_AF-A0A260AJG2-F1
#
_entry.id   AF-A0A260AJG2-F1
#
_cell.length_a   1.000
_cell.length_b   1.000
_cell.length_c   1.000
_cell.angle_alpha   90.00
_cell.angle_beta   90.00
_cell.angle_gamma   90.00
#
_symmetry.space_group_name_H-M   'P 1'
#
loop_
_entity.id
_entity.type
_entity.pdbx_description
1 polymer ?
#
loop_
_entity_poly.entity_id
_entity_poly.type
_entity_poly.pdbx_seq_one_letter_code
_entity_poly.pdbx_strand_id
1 'polypeptide(L)'
;MTDRPFTRPLASSSEATPRLVRPVRGSVGETNDGAPRGTTLQSADDALPTPLRRNRLDANAIKRRLSERDLTILGSVAVHGFMSSAHIAQFHFTGHATPSAADRAARRVLERLRAQRVLGVLERRIGGVRSGSSGLIYYVDAVGDRVLRLDDPARPRRRFYEPTTRFLDHTLAIVDVHLSAVTASRNGLFELVEVAIEKQAWRRYNTLGGGLGTLKPDLAIVTASGEYEDHWWVEVDRGQESIRTVLRKCHDYEQFRRTGQQQAEAGVFPQVLWVMSATDSRKAARRRTALSSGIARDSGLSADVYRIIEPSDLVATLQSGASL
;
A
#
# COMPACT_ATOMS: atom_id res chain seq x y z
N MET A 1 15.94 -5.73 -37.29
CA MET A 1 15.56 -6.74 -36.29
C MET A 1 15.53 -6.03 -34.95
N THR A 2 14.35 -5.61 -34.52
CA THR A 2 14.11 -4.83 -33.30
C THR A 2 14.11 -5.77 -32.09
N ASP A 3 15.06 -5.56 -31.21
CA ASP A 3 15.19 -6.20 -29.90
C ASP A 3 13.94 -5.86 -29.06
N ARG A 4 13.18 -6.87 -28.61
CA ARG A 4 11.92 -6.70 -27.87
C ARG A 4 12.22 -6.80 -26.36
N PRO A 5 12.16 -5.72 -25.58
CA PRO A 5 12.67 -5.72 -24.20
C PRO A 5 11.68 -6.27 -23.15
N PHE A 6 10.53 -6.82 -23.56
CA PHE A 6 9.51 -7.34 -22.63
C PHE A 6 9.19 -8.81 -22.97
N THR A 7 10.01 -9.72 -22.44
CA THR A 7 9.69 -11.15 -22.45
C THR A 7 8.73 -11.43 -21.28
N ARG A 8 7.52 -11.93 -21.51
CA ARG A 8 6.61 -12.27 -20.40
C ARG A 8 7.10 -13.55 -19.70
N PRO A 9 7.26 -13.58 -18.36
CA PRO A 9 7.63 -14.79 -17.66
C PRO A 9 6.44 -15.77 -17.60
N LEU A 10 6.75 -17.07 -17.53
CA LEU A 10 5.74 -18.12 -17.37
C LEU A 10 5.18 -18.14 -15.94
N ALA A 11 3.87 -18.34 -15.81
CA ALA A 11 3.19 -18.45 -14.53
C ALA A 11 3.67 -19.69 -13.74
N SER A 12 4.08 -19.49 -12.49
CA SER A 12 4.40 -20.58 -11.57
C SER A 12 3.12 -21.16 -10.96
N SER A 13 2.90 -22.47 -11.12
CA SER A 13 1.69 -23.16 -10.63
C SER A 13 1.69 -23.28 -9.09
N SER A 14 0.87 -22.47 -8.40
CA SER A 14 0.60 -22.60 -6.95
C SER A 14 -0.85 -22.22 -6.63
N GLU A 15 -1.51 -23.00 -5.77
CA GLU A 15 -2.91 -22.81 -5.33
C GLU A 15 -3.21 -21.43 -4.72
N ALA A 16 -4.40 -20.92 -5.09
CA ALA A 16 -4.84 -19.54 -5.00
C ALA A 16 -5.23 -19.07 -3.59
N THR A 17 -4.33 -18.30 -2.98
CA THR A 17 -4.67 -17.16 -2.11
C THR A 17 -3.58 -16.12 -2.37
N PRO A 18 -3.90 -14.86 -2.70
CA PRO A 18 -2.88 -13.86 -3.00
C PRO A 18 -1.92 -13.77 -1.82
N ARG A 19 -0.65 -14.11 -2.05
CA ARG A 19 0.37 -14.06 -1.00
C ARG A 19 0.78 -12.61 -0.84
N LEU A 20 0.36 -12.02 0.26
CA LEU A 20 0.89 -10.73 0.67
C LEU A 20 2.35 -10.94 1.08
N VAL A 21 3.29 -10.37 0.31
CA VAL A 21 4.72 -10.61 0.55
C VAL A 21 5.11 -10.08 1.92
N ARG A 22 5.62 -11.00 2.76
CA ARG A 22 6.27 -10.64 4.02
C ARG A 22 7.60 -9.98 3.70
N PRO A 23 7.96 -8.88 4.38
CA PRO A 23 9.21 -8.18 4.07
C PRO A 23 10.40 -9.11 4.23
N VAL A 24 11.25 -9.15 3.19
CA VAL A 24 12.60 -9.71 3.27
C VAL A 24 13.39 -8.87 4.28
N ARG A 25 14.02 -9.54 5.25
CA ARG A 25 14.81 -8.87 6.30
C ARG A 25 15.99 -8.14 5.68
N GLY A 26 15.86 -6.82 5.52
CA GLY A 26 16.97 -5.90 5.28
C GLY A 26 17.27 -5.11 6.55
N SER A 27 18.54 -4.97 6.90
CA SER A 27 19.04 -4.27 8.09
C SER A 27 18.45 -2.86 8.26
N VAL A 28 18.15 -2.55 9.52
CA VAL A 28 17.60 -1.29 10.02
C VAL A 28 18.73 -0.27 10.21
N GLY A 29 18.48 0.95 9.73
CA GLY A 29 19.34 2.14 9.78
C GLY A 29 19.07 2.90 8.48
N GLU A 30 18.65 4.16 8.44
CA GLU A 30 18.81 5.28 9.36
C GLU A 30 17.55 6.17 9.28
N THR A 31 17.16 6.75 10.40
CA THR A 31 16.25 7.90 10.45
C THR A 31 17.07 9.16 10.23
N ASN A 32 16.80 9.91 9.17
CA ASN A 32 17.40 11.21 8.95
C ASN A 32 16.27 12.25 8.94
N ASP A 33 15.99 12.85 10.09
CA ASP A 33 15.22 14.08 10.23
C ASP A 33 16.06 15.04 11.07
N GLY A 34 16.67 16.02 10.40
CA GLY A 34 17.46 17.07 11.03
C GLY A 34 16.59 18.20 11.59
N ALA A 35 16.78 18.52 12.87
CA ALA A 35 16.66 19.86 13.45
C ALA A 35 17.33 19.86 14.85
N PRO A 36 17.94 20.99 15.30
CA PRO A 36 19.09 20.97 16.21
C PRO A 36 18.74 20.91 17.72
N ARG A 37 19.75 20.49 18.51
CA ARG A 37 19.76 20.36 19.98
C ARG A 37 20.11 21.67 20.70
N GLY A 38 19.59 21.79 21.93
CA GLY A 38 20.06 22.62 23.05
C GLY A 38 18.87 23.05 23.93
N THR A 39 18.83 22.94 25.26
CA THR A 39 19.85 22.65 26.28
C THR A 39 19.16 22.13 27.55
N THR A 40 19.86 21.24 28.27
CA THR A 40 19.52 20.59 29.55
C THR A 40 19.33 21.57 30.72
N LEU A 41 18.40 21.28 31.63
CA LEU A 41 18.63 21.43 33.08
C LEU A 41 18.03 20.22 33.82
N GLN A 42 18.90 19.55 34.58
CA GLN A 42 18.59 18.54 35.57
C GLN A 42 17.98 19.19 36.82
N SER A 43 17.03 18.51 37.44
CA SER A 43 16.88 18.52 38.90
C SER A 43 16.40 17.13 39.36
N ALA A 44 17.06 16.65 40.40
CA ALA A 44 16.88 15.36 41.06
C ALA A 44 15.75 15.39 42.09
N ASP A 45 15.42 14.18 42.55
CA ASP A 45 14.68 13.83 43.77
C ASP A 45 13.17 14.12 43.81
N ASP A 46 12.39 13.05 43.60
CA ASP A 46 11.47 12.57 44.63
C ASP A 46 10.94 11.18 44.27
N ALA A 47 11.13 10.22 45.18
CA ALA A 47 10.71 8.84 45.05
C ALA A 47 9.17 8.75 45.10
N LEU A 48 8.54 8.77 43.92
CA LEU A 48 7.11 8.51 43.76
C LEU A 48 6.85 7.03 43.48
N PRO A 49 5.75 6.46 44.03
CA PRO A 49 5.46 5.04 43.95
C PRO A 49 5.33 4.59 42.50
N THR A 50 6.07 3.54 42.14
CA THR A 50 6.06 2.91 40.82
C THR A 50 4.61 2.78 40.33
N PRO A 51 4.22 3.43 39.22
CA PRO A 51 2.85 3.35 38.76
C PRO A 51 2.59 1.89 38.38
N LEU A 52 1.69 1.26 39.14
CA LEU A 52 1.10 -0.04 38.86
C LEU A 52 0.99 -0.22 37.36
N ARG A 53 1.66 -1.26 36.82
CA ARG A 53 1.60 -1.69 35.43
C ARG A 53 0.13 -1.79 35.00
N ARG A 54 -0.44 -0.68 34.55
CA ARG A 54 -1.84 -0.54 34.13
C ARG A 54 -2.10 -1.61 33.07
N ASN A 55 -2.84 -2.63 33.46
CA ASN A 55 -3.33 -3.77 32.68
C ASN A 55 -2.71 -3.85 31.27
N ARG A 56 -1.53 -4.49 31.19
CA ARG A 56 -1.11 -5.10 29.93
C ARG A 56 -2.18 -6.13 29.62
N LEU A 57 -3.21 -5.75 28.89
CA LEU A 57 -4.03 -6.71 28.16
C LEU A 57 -3.03 -7.63 27.45
N ASP A 58 -2.94 -8.87 27.92
CA ASP A 58 -1.98 -9.84 27.44
C ASP A 58 -2.24 -10.03 25.95
N ALA A 59 -1.33 -9.54 25.12
CA ALA A 59 -1.48 -9.61 23.68
C ALA A 59 -1.60 -11.06 23.22
N ASN A 60 -1.01 -12.01 23.96
CA ASN A 60 -1.19 -13.44 23.69
C ASN A 60 -2.62 -13.90 23.99
N ALA A 61 -3.19 -13.50 25.14
CA ALA A 61 -4.59 -13.80 25.46
C ALA A 61 -5.57 -13.20 24.47
N ILE A 62 -5.31 -11.97 23.98
CA ILE A 62 -6.13 -11.36 22.93
C ILE A 62 -5.96 -12.10 21.62
N LYS A 63 -4.72 -12.34 21.18
CA LYS A 63 -4.44 -13.07 19.94
C LYS A 63 -5.14 -14.43 19.89
N ARG A 64 -5.13 -15.20 20.99
CA ARG A 64 -5.84 -16.49 21.09
C ARG A 64 -7.36 -16.40 20.93
N ARG A 65 -7.95 -15.21 21.15
CA ARG A 65 -9.39 -14.95 21.00
C ARG A 65 -9.76 -14.33 19.65
N LEU A 66 -8.76 -13.91 18.86
CA LEU A 66 -8.99 -13.39 17.52
C LEU A 66 -9.23 -14.55 16.56
N SER A 67 -10.30 -14.45 15.78
CA SER A 67 -10.54 -15.38 14.67
C SER A 67 -9.51 -15.17 13.56
N GLU A 68 -9.42 -16.11 12.62
CA GLU A 68 -8.58 -15.93 11.44
C GLU A 68 -8.95 -14.66 10.67
N ARG A 69 -10.26 -14.41 10.46
CA ARG A 69 -10.74 -13.17 9.84
C ARG A 69 -10.26 -11.92 10.59
N ASP A 70 -10.27 -11.93 11.92
CA ASP A 70 -9.80 -10.78 12.72
C ASP A 70 -8.31 -10.53 12.50
N LEU A 71 -7.50 -11.59 12.44
CA LEU A 71 -6.07 -11.50 12.17
C LEU A 71 -5.80 -11.03 10.72
N THR A 72 -6.59 -11.50 9.75
CA THR A 72 -6.50 -11.03 8.36
C THR A 72 -6.86 -9.55 8.26
N ILE A 73 -7.94 -9.10 8.91
CA ILE A 73 -8.31 -7.67 8.98
C ILE A 73 -7.18 -6.85 9.61
N LEU A 74 -6.63 -7.31 10.74
CA LEU A 74 -5.51 -6.65 11.40
C LEU A 74 -4.30 -6.53 10.47
N GLY A 75 -3.97 -7.59 9.72
CA GLY A 75 -2.92 -7.61 8.71
C GLY A 75 -3.15 -6.58 7.60
N SER A 76 -4.34 -6.55 7.00
CA SER A 76 -4.69 -5.59 5.94
C SER A 76 -4.56 -4.14 6.42
N VAL A 77 -5.11 -3.81 7.58
CA VAL A 77 -5.00 -2.45 8.16
C VAL A 77 -3.56 -2.12 8.52
N ALA A 78 -2.76 -3.12 8.92
CA ALA A 78 -1.35 -2.94 9.24
C ALA A 78 -0.48 -2.61 8.02
N VAL A 79 -0.82 -3.19 6.85
CA VAL A 79 -0.08 -3.00 5.61
C VAL A 79 -0.50 -1.72 4.91
N HIS A 80 -1.80 -1.46 4.80
CA HIS A 80 -2.31 -0.21 4.21
C HIS A 80 -2.15 0.99 5.12
N GLY A 81 -1.94 0.78 6.43
CA GLY A 81 -1.82 1.86 7.40
C GLY A 81 -3.18 2.39 7.88
N PHE A 82 -4.10 2.71 6.94
CA PHE A 82 -5.46 3.17 7.18
C PHE A 82 -6.46 2.51 6.21
N MET A 83 -7.65 2.16 6.68
CA MET A 83 -8.72 1.62 5.82
C MET A 83 -10.10 2.10 6.28
N SER A 84 -11.01 2.36 5.36
CA SER A 84 -12.40 2.66 5.70
C SER A 84 -13.16 1.40 6.14
N SER A 85 -14.28 1.57 6.85
CA SER A 85 -15.19 0.46 7.16
C SER A 85 -15.67 -0.28 5.90
N ALA A 86 -15.92 0.48 4.81
CA ALA A 86 -16.34 -0.08 3.53
C ALA A 86 -15.24 -0.91 2.87
N HIS A 87 -13.98 -0.47 2.94
CA HIS A 87 -12.85 -1.26 2.44
C HIS A 87 -12.77 -2.59 3.20
N ILE A 88 -12.79 -2.54 4.53
CA ILE A 88 -12.70 -3.75 5.36
C ILE A 88 -13.85 -4.72 5.07
N ALA A 89 -15.08 -4.20 4.91
CA ALA A 89 -16.23 -5.01 4.52
C ALA A 89 -16.00 -5.73 3.18
N GLN A 90 -15.59 -4.99 2.14
CA GLN A 90 -15.39 -5.55 0.80
C GLN A 90 -14.19 -6.52 0.73
N PHE A 91 -13.13 -6.29 1.50
CA PHE A 91 -12.00 -7.21 1.57
C PHE A 91 -12.34 -8.52 2.30
N HIS A 92 -13.08 -8.47 3.42
CA HIS A 92 -13.09 -9.59 4.39
C HIS A 92 -14.46 -10.18 4.71
N PHE A 93 -15.55 -9.55 4.25
CA PHE A 93 -16.93 -10.00 4.47
C PHE A 93 -17.58 -10.35 3.14
N THR A 94 -16.93 -11.23 2.40
CA THR A 94 -17.45 -11.83 1.16
C THR A 94 -18.31 -13.06 1.47
N GLY A 95 -19.19 -13.44 0.53
CA GLY A 95 -20.01 -14.66 0.65
C GLY A 95 -21.27 -14.53 1.53
N HIS A 96 -21.65 -13.31 1.93
CA HIS A 96 -22.93 -13.08 2.60
C HIS A 96 -24.09 -13.04 1.59
N ALA A 97 -25.27 -13.52 2.01
CA ALA A 97 -26.47 -13.56 1.17
C ALA A 97 -26.92 -12.17 0.66
N THR A 98 -26.62 -11.09 1.41
CA THR A 98 -26.89 -9.71 0.97
C THR A 98 -25.76 -8.77 1.42
N PRO A 99 -25.53 -7.66 0.68
CA PRO A 99 -24.58 -6.62 1.10
C PRO A 99 -24.88 -6.06 2.50
N SER A 100 -26.15 -5.87 2.84
CA SER A 100 -26.57 -5.40 4.17
C SER A 100 -26.23 -6.39 5.29
N ALA A 101 -26.26 -7.70 5.01
CA ALA A 101 -25.80 -8.71 5.96
C ALA A 101 -24.28 -8.66 6.17
N ALA A 102 -23.50 -8.49 5.08
CA ALA A 102 -22.06 -8.29 5.17
C ALA A 102 -21.70 -7.04 6.00
N ASP A 103 -22.33 -5.90 5.71
CA ASP A 103 -22.10 -4.66 6.45
C ASP A 103 -22.42 -4.77 7.93
N ARG A 104 -23.52 -5.44 8.29
CA ARG A 104 -23.87 -5.67 9.70
C ARG A 104 -22.86 -6.58 10.39
N ALA A 105 -22.39 -7.63 9.71
CA ALA A 105 -21.35 -8.51 10.24
C ALA A 105 -20.03 -7.75 10.42
N ALA A 106 -19.64 -6.94 9.43
CA ALA A 106 -18.45 -6.10 9.47
C ALA A 106 -18.49 -5.12 10.65
N ARG A 107 -19.60 -4.39 10.82
CA ARG A 107 -19.77 -3.45 11.95
C ARG A 107 -19.58 -4.12 13.30
N ARG A 108 -20.22 -5.27 13.55
CA ARG A 108 -20.08 -6.01 14.83
C ARG A 108 -18.64 -6.43 15.11
N VAL A 109 -17.94 -6.92 14.08
CA VAL A 109 -16.53 -7.31 14.20
C VAL A 109 -15.65 -6.09 14.47
N LEU A 110 -15.82 -5.01 13.72
CA LEU A 110 -15.04 -3.79 13.88
C LEU A 110 -15.26 -3.11 15.23
N GLU A 111 -16.50 -3.09 15.74
CA GLU A 111 -16.83 -2.62 17.09
C GLU A 111 -16.13 -3.45 18.16
N ARG A 112 -16.12 -4.78 18.03
CA ARG A 112 -15.41 -5.67 18.95
C ARG A 112 -13.90 -5.45 18.91
N LEU A 113 -13.29 -5.38 17.71
CA LEU A 113 -11.86 -5.14 17.55
C LEU A 113 -11.45 -3.77 18.10
N ARG A 114 -12.32 -2.77 17.97
CA ARG A 114 -12.15 -1.45 18.58
C ARG A 114 -12.24 -1.50 20.10
N ALA A 115 -13.24 -2.16 20.67
CA ALA A 115 -13.39 -2.31 22.11
C ALA A 115 -12.18 -3.01 22.75
N GLN A 116 -11.55 -3.93 22.02
CA GLN A 116 -10.33 -4.64 22.42
C GLN A 116 -9.03 -3.88 22.10
N ARG A 117 -9.13 -2.66 21.52
CA ARG A 117 -7.98 -1.84 21.11
C ARG A 117 -7.05 -2.50 20.09
N VAL A 118 -7.57 -3.49 19.37
CA VAL A 118 -6.88 -4.11 18.23
C VAL A 118 -6.86 -3.13 17.07
N LEU A 119 -7.99 -2.49 16.82
CA LEU A 119 -8.11 -1.38 15.88
C LEU A 119 -8.51 -0.10 16.61
N GLY A 120 -8.02 1.03 16.13
CA GLY A 120 -8.47 2.36 16.49
C GLY A 120 -9.27 2.99 15.36
N VAL A 121 -9.89 4.14 15.62
CA VAL A 121 -10.63 4.91 14.62
C VAL A 121 -10.14 6.35 14.68
N LEU A 122 -9.99 7.01 13.52
CA LEU A 122 -9.72 8.45 13.48
C LEU A 122 -10.94 9.23 14.01
N GLU A 123 -10.75 10.03 15.05
CA GLU A 123 -11.81 10.85 15.66
C GLU A 123 -12.29 11.97 14.72
N ARG A 124 -11.38 12.49 13.90
CA ARG A 124 -11.65 13.59 12.98
C ARG A 124 -12.13 13.08 11.63
N ARG A 125 -13.28 13.62 11.20
CA ARG A 125 -13.78 13.52 9.82
C ARG A 125 -12.95 14.43 8.94
N ILE A 126 -12.21 13.84 8.01
CA ILE A 126 -11.46 14.60 7.02
C ILE A 126 -12.25 14.54 5.70
N GLY A 127 -12.71 15.69 5.22
CA GLY A 127 -13.51 15.82 3.99
C GLY A 127 -15.00 15.62 4.23
N GLY A 128 -15.77 16.71 4.20
CA GLY A 128 -17.19 16.71 4.53
C GLY A 128 -18.06 16.06 3.46
N VAL A 129 -18.51 14.82 3.68
CA VAL A 129 -19.81 14.30 3.21
C VAL A 129 -20.36 13.35 4.29
N ARG A 130 -21.63 13.55 4.67
CA ARG A 130 -22.32 12.81 5.74
C ARG A 130 -22.81 11.45 5.22
N SER A 131 -22.40 10.34 5.84
CA SER A 131 -23.25 9.16 5.98
C SER A 131 -22.68 8.14 6.97
N GLY A 132 -23.34 7.97 8.11
CA GLY A 132 -23.31 6.76 8.96
C GLY A 132 -21.96 6.19 9.42
N SER A 133 -22.02 4.99 10.00
CA SER A 133 -20.86 4.17 10.39
C SER A 133 -20.00 3.70 9.20
N SER A 134 -20.46 3.95 7.97
CA SER A 134 -19.73 3.78 6.71
C SER A 134 -18.50 4.68 6.57
N GLY A 135 -18.45 5.81 7.28
CA GLY A 135 -17.36 6.80 7.17
C GLY A 135 -16.21 6.65 8.16
N LEU A 136 -16.18 5.59 8.98
CA LEU A 136 -15.09 5.41 9.95
C LEU A 136 -13.82 4.90 9.26
N ILE A 137 -12.69 5.50 9.61
CA ILE A 137 -11.36 5.12 9.14
C ILE A 137 -10.61 4.47 10.28
N TYR A 138 -10.22 3.22 10.06
CA TYR A 138 -9.55 2.36 11.01
C TYR A 138 -8.04 2.36 10.82
N TYR A 139 -7.33 2.22 11.93
CA TYR A 139 -5.89 2.01 11.99
C TYR A 139 -5.56 0.95 13.05
N VAL A 140 -4.32 0.46 13.09
CA VAL A 140 -3.86 -0.48 14.12
C VAL A 140 -3.63 0.25 15.45
N ASP A 141 -4.42 -0.04 16.49
CA ASP A 141 -4.22 0.52 17.84
C ASP A 141 -3.23 -0.34 18.65
N ALA A 142 -2.86 0.10 19.84
CA ALA A 142 -1.71 -0.40 20.59
C ALA A 142 -1.80 -1.87 21.00
N VAL A 143 -2.99 -2.47 21.11
CA VAL A 143 -3.09 -3.93 21.30
C VAL A 143 -2.79 -4.64 19.99
N GLY A 144 -3.34 -4.18 18.87
CA GLY A 144 -3.07 -4.73 17.54
C GLY A 144 -1.60 -4.68 17.17
N ASP A 145 -0.91 -3.57 17.46
CA ASP A 145 0.55 -3.45 17.28
C ASP A 145 1.31 -4.51 18.10
N ARG A 146 0.88 -4.76 19.35
CA ARG A 146 1.50 -5.81 20.17
C ARG A 146 1.24 -7.21 19.59
N VAL A 147 0.01 -7.48 19.13
CA VAL A 147 -0.35 -8.76 18.50
C VAL A 147 0.52 -9.01 17.28
N LEU A 148 0.69 -8.03 16.38
CA LEU A 148 1.54 -8.15 15.19
C LEU A 148 3.01 -8.40 15.55
N ARG A 149 3.51 -7.79 16.63
CA ARG A 149 4.89 -7.99 17.10
C ARG A 149 5.13 -9.34 17.79
N LEU A 150 4.08 -10.10 18.11
CA LEU A 150 4.26 -11.50 18.54
C LEU A 150 4.71 -12.38 17.38
N ASP A 151 4.24 -12.11 16.15
CA ASP A 151 4.64 -12.84 14.94
C ASP A 151 5.91 -12.27 14.30
N ASP A 152 6.15 -10.97 14.49
CA ASP A 152 7.36 -10.29 14.01
C ASP A 152 7.98 -9.42 15.10
N PRO A 153 8.83 -9.99 15.97
CA PRO A 153 9.49 -9.24 17.03
C PRO A 153 10.40 -8.12 16.54
N ALA A 154 10.86 -8.19 15.28
CA ALA A 154 11.71 -7.17 14.66
C ALA A 154 10.90 -5.98 14.12
N ARG A 155 9.57 -6.10 14.01
CA ARG A 155 8.69 -5.02 13.58
C ARG A 155 8.82 -3.83 14.55
N PRO A 156 9.16 -2.63 14.04
CA PRO A 156 9.27 -1.44 14.89
C PRO A 156 7.91 -1.11 15.50
N ARG A 157 7.92 -0.61 16.74
CA ARG A 157 6.71 -0.14 17.41
C ARG A 157 6.09 1.00 16.60
N ARG A 158 4.83 0.84 16.20
CA ARG A 158 4.11 1.92 15.53
C ARG A 158 3.65 2.95 16.57
N ARG A 159 4.12 4.19 16.43
CA ARG A 159 3.54 5.33 17.15
C ARG A 159 2.43 5.91 16.29
N PHE A 160 1.26 6.08 16.89
CA PHE A 160 0.14 6.73 16.22
C PHE A 160 0.43 8.23 16.10
N TYR A 161 0.27 8.75 14.90
CA TYR A 161 0.27 10.17 14.58
C TYR A 161 -0.97 10.43 13.74
N GLU A 162 -1.69 11.51 14.04
CA GLU A 162 -2.85 11.90 13.25
C GLU A 162 -2.37 12.27 11.82
N PRO A 163 -2.90 11.62 10.77
CA PRO A 163 -2.45 11.86 9.40
C PRO A 163 -2.95 13.21 8.89
N THR A 164 -2.19 13.81 7.98
CA THR A 164 -2.72 14.93 7.17
C THR A 164 -3.80 14.41 6.22
N THR A 165 -4.74 15.27 5.82
CA THR A 165 -5.74 14.96 4.80
C THR A 165 -5.12 14.41 3.52
N ARG A 166 -4.04 15.07 3.08
CA ARG A 166 -3.31 14.70 1.87
C ARG A 166 -2.83 13.25 1.93
N PHE A 167 -2.18 12.90 3.04
CA PHE A 167 -1.64 11.56 3.26
C PHE A 167 -2.74 10.51 3.36
N LEU A 168 -3.81 10.83 4.09
CA LEU A 168 -4.93 9.91 4.30
C LEU A 168 -5.67 9.61 2.99
N ASP A 169 -5.97 10.63 2.20
CA ASP A 169 -6.65 10.49 0.91
C ASP A 169 -5.83 9.62 -0.06
N HIS A 170 -4.51 9.82 -0.10
CA HIS A 170 -3.61 9.02 -0.92
C HIS A 170 -3.53 7.57 -0.42
N THR A 171 -3.41 7.36 0.90
CA THR A 171 -3.43 6.03 1.51
C THR A 171 -4.71 5.26 1.16
N LEU A 172 -5.87 5.91 1.27
CA LEU A 172 -7.15 5.29 0.92
C LEU A 172 -7.26 4.98 -0.58
N ALA A 173 -6.69 5.82 -1.44
CA ALA A 173 -6.66 5.55 -2.88
C ALA A 173 -5.78 4.34 -3.24
N ILE A 174 -4.68 4.10 -2.51
CA ILE A 174 -3.89 2.86 -2.63
C ILE A 174 -4.75 1.65 -2.24
N VAL A 175 -5.57 1.76 -1.19
CA VAL A 175 -6.51 0.71 -0.80
C VAL A 175 -7.53 0.45 -1.91
N ASP A 176 -8.05 1.50 -2.57
CA ASP A 176 -9.01 1.39 -3.68
C ASP A 176 -8.42 0.61 -4.87
N VAL A 177 -7.16 0.89 -5.22
CA VAL A 177 -6.43 0.17 -6.29
C VAL A 177 -6.30 -1.32 -5.94
N HIS A 178 -5.83 -1.63 -4.73
CA HIS A 178 -5.68 -3.02 -4.28
C HIS A 178 -7.05 -3.74 -4.25
N LEU A 179 -8.08 -3.08 -3.73
CA LEU A 179 -9.42 -3.64 -3.65
C LEU A 179 -10.02 -3.91 -5.04
N SER A 180 -9.78 -3.03 -6.00
CA SER A 180 -10.20 -3.21 -7.39
C SER A 180 -9.54 -4.44 -8.01
N ALA A 181 -8.23 -4.62 -7.81
CA ALA A 181 -7.50 -5.80 -8.29
C ALA A 181 -8.00 -7.10 -7.64
N VAL A 182 -8.18 -7.11 -6.32
CA VAL A 182 -8.72 -8.28 -5.58
C VAL A 182 -10.14 -8.62 -6.02
N THR A 183 -10.98 -7.61 -6.23
CA THR A 183 -12.37 -7.82 -6.67
C THR A 183 -12.43 -8.37 -8.09
N ALA A 184 -11.63 -7.82 -9.00
CA ALA A 184 -11.50 -8.33 -10.36
C ALA A 184 -11.03 -9.80 -10.39
N SER A 185 -10.04 -10.13 -9.55
CA SER A 185 -9.55 -11.51 -9.46
C SER A 185 -10.58 -12.48 -8.90
N ARG A 186 -11.33 -12.08 -7.87
CA ARG A 186 -12.46 -12.88 -7.35
C ARG A 186 -13.56 -13.12 -8.38
N ASN A 187 -13.73 -12.19 -9.31
CA ASN A 187 -14.69 -12.32 -10.41
C ASN A 187 -14.12 -13.10 -11.62
N GLY A 188 -12.91 -13.67 -11.49
CA GLY A 188 -12.29 -14.51 -12.52
C GLY A 188 -11.74 -13.74 -13.72
N LEU A 189 -11.51 -12.42 -13.62
CA LEU A 189 -10.99 -11.63 -14.74
C LEU A 189 -9.50 -11.90 -15.01
N PHE A 190 -8.74 -12.19 -13.95
CA PHE A 190 -7.34 -12.63 -13.96
C PHE A 190 -6.99 -13.22 -12.60
N GLU A 191 -5.88 -13.94 -12.50
CA GLU A 191 -5.33 -14.33 -11.21
C GLU A 191 -4.50 -13.18 -10.62
N LEU A 192 -4.71 -12.87 -9.34
CA LEU A 192 -3.87 -11.93 -8.61
C LEU A 192 -2.83 -12.73 -7.81
N VAL A 193 -1.63 -12.86 -8.37
CA VAL A 193 -0.55 -13.71 -7.85
C VAL A 193 0.10 -13.07 -6.63
N GLU A 194 0.49 -11.79 -6.76
CA GLU A 194 1.22 -11.06 -5.73
C GLU A 194 0.72 -9.61 -5.63
N VAL A 195 0.65 -9.11 -4.39
CA VAL A 195 0.55 -7.68 -4.11
C VAL A 195 1.50 -7.30 -2.98
N ALA A 196 2.32 -6.30 -3.23
CA ALA A 196 3.17 -5.65 -2.24
C ALA A 196 2.82 -4.16 -2.17
N ILE A 197 2.74 -3.60 -0.96
CA ILE A 197 2.32 -2.20 -0.76
C ILE A 197 3.42 -1.41 -0.05
N GLU A 198 3.68 -0.20 -0.55
CA GLU A 198 4.66 0.75 -0.04
C GLU A 198 5.99 0.07 0.33
N LYS A 199 6.34 -0.01 1.62
CA LYS A 199 7.61 -0.58 2.10
C LYS A 199 7.88 -2.00 1.62
N GLN A 200 6.85 -2.78 1.27
CA GLN A 200 6.99 -4.11 0.67
C GLN A 200 7.30 -4.02 -0.84
N ALA A 201 6.78 -3.00 -1.52
CA ALA A 201 7.02 -2.72 -2.93
C ALA A 201 8.37 -2.00 -3.18
N TRP A 202 8.97 -1.39 -2.16
CA TRP A 202 10.22 -0.66 -2.30
C TRP A 202 11.38 -1.58 -2.73
N ARG A 203 12.32 -1.04 -3.52
CA ARG A 203 13.51 -1.76 -3.99
C ARG A 203 14.76 -0.94 -3.68
N ARG A 204 15.70 -1.52 -2.93
CA ARG A 204 17.03 -0.93 -2.73
C ARG A 204 17.93 -1.34 -3.88
N TYR A 205 18.72 -0.40 -4.38
CA TYR A 205 19.61 -0.66 -5.51
C TYR A 205 20.89 0.16 -5.44
N ASN A 206 21.95 -0.36 -6.04
CA ASN A 206 23.17 0.41 -6.23
C ASN A 206 22.98 1.31 -7.45
N THR A 207 23.12 2.62 -7.25
CA THR A 207 23.07 3.57 -8.36
C THR A 207 24.30 3.38 -9.25
N LEU A 208 24.20 3.72 -10.53
CA LEU A 208 25.32 3.65 -11.46
C LEU A 208 26.52 4.52 -11.04
N GLY A 209 26.30 5.51 -10.18
CA GLY A 209 27.35 6.34 -9.58
C GLY A 209 27.95 5.79 -8.29
N GLY A 210 27.66 4.55 -7.90
CA GLY A 210 28.21 3.90 -6.71
C GLY A 210 27.54 4.27 -5.38
N GLY A 211 26.40 4.98 -5.42
CA GLY A 211 25.60 5.27 -4.22
C GLY A 211 24.50 4.24 -3.97
N LEU A 212 23.79 4.38 -2.84
CA LEU A 212 22.60 3.57 -2.55
C LEU A 212 21.31 4.34 -2.89
N GLY A 213 20.48 3.77 -3.76
CA GLY A 213 19.16 4.27 -4.11
C GLY A 213 18.04 3.45 -3.49
N THR A 214 16.84 4.01 -3.45
CA THR A 214 15.63 3.24 -3.13
C THR A 214 14.49 3.68 -4.04
N LEU A 215 14.02 2.78 -4.89
CA LEU A 215 12.80 2.97 -5.66
C LEU A 215 11.62 2.73 -4.72
N LYS A 216 10.61 3.61 -4.78
CA LYS A 216 9.47 3.61 -3.86
C LYS A 216 8.13 3.61 -4.61
N PRO A 217 7.73 2.47 -5.20
CA PRO A 217 6.39 2.30 -5.75
C PRO A 217 5.35 2.36 -4.64
N ASP A 218 4.14 2.82 -4.97
CA ASP A 218 3.01 2.76 -4.05
C ASP A 218 2.51 1.31 -3.92
N LEU A 219 2.43 0.58 -5.04
CA LEU A 219 2.18 -0.85 -5.07
C LEU A 219 3.10 -1.56 -6.09
N ALA A 220 3.39 -2.83 -5.85
CA ALA A 220 3.81 -3.78 -6.87
C ALA A 220 2.73 -4.86 -6.98
N ILE A 221 2.28 -5.17 -8.19
CA ILE A 221 1.23 -6.15 -8.46
C ILE A 221 1.73 -7.13 -9.51
N VAL A 222 1.49 -8.42 -9.28
CA VAL A 222 1.67 -9.47 -10.28
C VAL A 222 0.31 -10.09 -10.56
N THR A 223 -0.10 -10.04 -11.83
CA THR A 223 -1.31 -10.70 -12.33
C THR A 223 -0.94 -11.83 -13.27
N ALA A 224 -1.75 -12.86 -13.37
CA ALA A 224 -1.59 -13.92 -14.36
C ALA A 224 -2.85 -14.13 -15.19
N SER A 225 -2.64 -14.37 -16.49
CA SER A 225 -3.67 -14.69 -17.47
C SER A 225 -3.18 -15.84 -18.33
N GLY A 226 -3.67 -17.05 -18.03
CA GLY A 226 -3.16 -18.28 -18.64
C GLY A 226 -1.73 -18.59 -18.17
N GLU A 227 -0.82 -18.83 -19.10
CA GLU A 227 0.57 -19.20 -18.79
C GLU A 227 1.50 -18.00 -18.56
N TYR A 228 1.01 -16.76 -18.63
CA TYR A 228 1.84 -15.56 -18.53
C TYR A 228 1.54 -14.75 -17.29
N GLU A 229 2.60 -14.24 -16.67
CA GLU A 229 2.53 -13.22 -15.64
C GLU A 229 2.79 -11.82 -16.21
N ASP A 230 2.08 -10.84 -15.66
CA ASP A 230 2.24 -9.43 -15.92
C ASP A 230 2.64 -8.73 -14.62
N HIS A 231 3.77 -8.03 -14.68
CA HIS A 231 4.39 -7.39 -13.53
C HIS A 231 4.17 -5.88 -13.61
N TRP A 232 3.67 -5.29 -12.53
CA TRP A 232 3.28 -3.89 -12.48
C TRP A 232 3.89 -3.19 -11.26
N TRP A 233 4.44 -2.01 -11.47
CA TRP A 233 4.54 -1.01 -10.41
C TRP A 233 3.44 0.02 -10.59
N VAL A 234 2.66 0.24 -9.54
CA VAL A 234 1.52 1.13 -9.57
C VAL A 234 1.81 2.38 -8.76
N GLU A 235 1.47 3.51 -9.33
CA GLU A 235 1.63 4.84 -8.77
C GLU A 235 0.27 5.55 -8.71
N VAL A 236 -0.12 6.05 -7.54
CA VAL A 236 -1.45 6.65 -7.32
C VAL A 236 -1.34 8.16 -7.16
N ASP A 237 -1.63 8.90 -8.23
CA ASP A 237 -1.66 10.37 -8.19
C ASP A 237 -3.08 10.88 -7.92
N ARG A 238 -3.23 11.70 -6.87
CA ARG A 238 -4.52 12.39 -6.55
C ARG A 238 -4.58 13.83 -7.03
N GLY A 239 -3.66 14.24 -7.91
CA GLY A 239 -3.62 15.58 -8.45
C GLY A 239 -3.13 16.67 -7.50
N GLN A 240 -2.37 16.27 -6.48
CA GLN A 240 -1.82 17.14 -5.44
C GLN A 240 -0.38 17.57 -5.72
N GLU A 241 0.37 16.77 -6.48
CA GLU A 241 1.77 17.05 -6.82
C GLU A 241 1.89 17.71 -8.19
N SER A 242 2.95 18.49 -8.41
CA SER A 242 3.20 19.09 -9.72
C SER A 242 3.58 18.03 -10.75
N ILE A 243 3.28 18.24 -12.03
CA ILE A 243 3.70 17.30 -13.10
C ILE A 243 5.23 17.14 -13.13
N ARG A 244 5.99 18.18 -12.76
CA ARG A 244 7.45 18.10 -12.62
C ARG A 244 7.87 17.10 -11.55
N THR A 245 7.17 17.07 -10.41
CA THR A 245 7.42 16.11 -9.33
C THR A 245 7.16 14.69 -9.80
N VAL A 246 6.05 14.49 -10.52
CA VAL A 246 5.67 13.19 -11.10
C VAL A 246 6.71 12.71 -12.13
N LEU A 247 7.16 13.59 -13.03
CA LEU A 247 8.23 13.27 -14.00
C LEU A 247 9.55 12.93 -13.32
N ARG A 248 9.90 13.59 -12.21
CA ARG A 248 11.08 13.20 -11.42
C ARG A 248 10.96 11.76 -10.90
N LYS A 249 9.77 11.34 -10.46
CA LYS A 249 9.54 9.94 -10.06
C LYS A 249 9.71 8.98 -11.25
N CYS A 250 9.30 9.37 -12.46
CA CYS A 250 9.62 8.59 -13.67
C CYS A 250 11.14 8.46 -13.89
N HIS A 251 11.92 9.52 -13.65
CA HIS A 251 13.38 9.37 -13.71
C HIS A 251 13.95 8.43 -12.64
N ASP A 252 13.36 8.35 -11.45
CA ASP A 252 13.78 7.38 -10.43
C ASP A 252 13.56 5.93 -10.93
N TYR A 253 12.43 5.66 -11.60
CA TYR A 253 12.17 4.38 -12.26
C TYR A 253 13.18 4.08 -13.36
N GLU A 254 13.46 5.04 -14.24
CA GLU A 254 14.42 4.85 -15.32
C GLU A 254 15.84 4.65 -14.80
N GLN A 255 16.24 5.37 -13.75
CA GLN A 255 17.53 5.18 -13.10
C GLN A 255 17.64 3.75 -12.56
N PHE A 256 16.59 3.25 -11.90
CA PHE A 256 16.55 1.87 -11.43
C PHE A 256 16.58 0.88 -12.60
N ARG A 257 15.80 1.10 -13.66
CA ARG A 257 15.75 0.25 -14.86
C ARG A 257 17.13 0.03 -15.48
N ARG A 258 17.91 1.11 -15.57
CA ARG A 258 19.27 1.09 -16.14
C ARG A 258 20.28 0.31 -15.32
N THR A 259 20.00 0.03 -14.04
CA THR A 259 20.85 -0.86 -13.24
C THR A 259 20.75 -2.31 -13.70
N GLY A 260 19.66 -2.70 -14.36
CA GLY A 260 19.38 -4.08 -14.74
C GLY A 260 19.09 -5.02 -13.56
N GLN A 261 19.09 -4.51 -12.31
CA GLN A 261 18.95 -5.34 -11.11
C GLN A 261 17.61 -6.08 -11.08
N GLN A 262 16.51 -5.38 -11.37
CA GLN A 262 15.18 -6.01 -11.39
C GLN A 262 15.07 -7.10 -12.45
N GLN A 263 15.63 -6.88 -13.64
CA GLN A 263 15.63 -7.85 -14.73
C GLN A 263 16.49 -9.08 -14.40
N ALA A 264 17.61 -8.88 -13.68
CA ALA A 264 18.44 -9.98 -13.20
C ALA A 264 17.74 -10.80 -12.10
N GLU A 265 16.96 -10.15 -11.22
CA GLU A 265 16.26 -10.80 -10.10
C GLU A 265 14.95 -11.50 -10.54
N ALA A 266 14.18 -10.88 -11.44
CA ALA A 266 12.81 -11.31 -11.77
C ALA A 266 12.60 -11.61 -13.26
N GLY A 267 13.65 -11.54 -14.09
CA GLY A 267 13.59 -11.80 -15.54
C GLY A 267 12.99 -10.65 -16.37
N VAL A 268 12.26 -9.73 -15.74
CA VAL A 268 11.57 -8.61 -16.43
C VAL A 268 11.62 -7.32 -15.63
N PHE A 269 11.48 -6.20 -16.34
CA PHE A 269 11.16 -4.91 -15.71
C PHE A 269 9.64 -4.70 -15.74
N PRO A 270 8.98 -4.52 -14.57
CA PRO A 270 7.56 -4.21 -14.50
C PRO A 270 7.16 -2.97 -15.30
N GLN A 271 5.96 -2.99 -15.88
CA GLN A 271 5.34 -1.78 -16.43
C GLN A 271 4.99 -0.81 -15.29
N VAL A 272 5.22 0.48 -15.50
CA VAL A 272 4.89 1.53 -14.52
C VAL A 272 3.53 2.12 -14.85
N LEU A 273 2.54 1.78 -14.02
CA LEU A 273 1.15 2.19 -14.16
C LEU A 273 0.82 3.39 -13.27
N TRP A 274 0.66 4.56 -13.89
CA TRP A 274 0.14 5.75 -13.21
C TRP A 274 -1.39 5.75 -13.21
N VAL A 275 -1.98 5.53 -12.04
CA VAL A 275 -3.42 5.69 -11.77
C VAL A 275 -3.67 7.12 -11.31
N MET A 276 -4.07 7.99 -12.24
CA MET A 276 -4.21 9.42 -11.98
C MET A 276 -5.67 9.82 -11.79
N SER A 277 -5.96 10.40 -10.64
CA SER A 277 -7.23 10.99 -10.27
C SER A 277 -7.04 12.45 -9.87
N ALA A 278 -8.14 13.20 -9.79
CA ALA A 278 -8.17 14.52 -9.19
C ALA A 278 -9.57 14.81 -8.65
N THR A 279 -9.70 15.88 -7.87
CA THR A 279 -10.99 16.39 -7.40
C THR A 279 -11.95 16.77 -8.54
N ASP A 280 -11.42 17.10 -9.71
CA ASP A 280 -12.14 17.45 -10.92
C ASP A 280 -11.68 16.55 -12.07
N SER A 281 -12.64 15.97 -12.81
CA SER A 281 -12.35 15.05 -13.93
C SER A 281 -11.61 15.74 -15.07
N ARG A 282 -11.90 17.03 -15.34
CA ARG A 282 -11.18 17.80 -16.37
C ARG A 282 -9.72 18.03 -15.95
N LYS A 283 -9.48 18.36 -14.69
CA LYS A 283 -8.12 18.43 -14.12
C LYS A 283 -7.40 17.08 -14.23
N ALA A 284 -8.06 15.97 -13.89
CA ALA A 284 -7.47 14.64 -14.00
C ALA A 284 -7.05 14.31 -15.45
N ALA A 285 -7.94 14.54 -16.43
CA ALA A 285 -7.65 14.34 -17.85
C ALA A 285 -6.46 15.20 -18.32
N ARG A 286 -6.47 16.51 -18.00
CA ARG A 286 -5.35 17.42 -18.34
C ARG A 286 -4.01 16.96 -17.75
N ARG A 287 -4.03 16.44 -16.53
CA ARG A 287 -2.82 15.93 -15.86
C ARG A 287 -2.30 14.67 -16.54
N ARG A 288 -3.18 13.73 -16.91
CA ARG A 288 -2.81 12.54 -17.68
C ARG A 288 -2.15 12.94 -18.99
N THR A 289 -2.77 13.83 -19.77
CA THR A 289 -2.20 14.34 -21.03
C THR A 289 -0.85 15.04 -20.81
N ALA A 290 -0.72 15.85 -19.75
CA ALA A 290 0.52 16.54 -19.44
C ALA A 290 1.65 15.59 -19.07
N LEU A 291 1.37 14.54 -18.29
CA LEU A 291 2.34 13.50 -17.96
C LEU A 291 2.74 12.71 -19.21
N SER A 292 1.78 12.23 -20.00
CA SER A 292 2.06 11.51 -21.26
C SER A 292 2.92 12.35 -22.21
N SER A 293 2.58 13.63 -22.38
CA SER A 293 3.35 14.55 -23.23
C SER A 293 4.74 14.83 -22.65
N GLY A 294 4.88 14.92 -21.33
CA GLY A 294 6.15 15.11 -20.65
C GLY A 294 7.08 13.93 -20.87
N ILE A 295 6.59 12.71 -20.66
CA ILE A 295 7.36 11.47 -20.88
C ILE A 295 7.76 11.35 -22.36
N ALA A 296 6.84 11.59 -23.30
CA ALA A 296 7.13 11.46 -24.73
C ALA A 296 8.18 12.47 -25.26
N ARG A 297 8.31 13.63 -24.60
CA ARG A 297 9.29 14.67 -24.99
C ARG A 297 10.64 14.51 -24.30
N ASP A 298 10.71 13.69 -23.26
CA ASP A 298 11.92 13.50 -22.47
C ASP A 298 12.73 12.33 -23.03
N SER A 299 13.82 12.62 -23.74
CA SER A 299 14.71 11.59 -24.30
C SER A 299 15.40 10.74 -23.25
N GLY A 300 15.37 11.17 -21.98
CA GLY A 300 15.85 10.42 -20.85
C GLY A 300 14.88 9.35 -20.36
N LEU A 301 13.65 9.24 -20.88
CA LEU A 301 12.62 8.29 -20.44
C LEU A 301 12.20 7.35 -21.58
N SER A 302 12.07 6.06 -21.27
CA SER A 302 11.49 5.05 -22.17
C SER A 302 9.97 5.07 -22.07
N ALA A 303 9.29 5.70 -23.03
CA ALA A 303 7.83 5.92 -22.98
C ALA A 303 7.01 4.62 -22.92
N ASP A 304 7.51 3.54 -23.50
CA ASP A 304 6.94 2.18 -23.51
C ASP A 304 6.89 1.52 -22.12
N VAL A 305 7.63 2.04 -21.14
CA VAL A 305 7.64 1.58 -19.75
C VAL A 305 6.46 2.16 -18.94
N TYR A 306 5.77 3.19 -19.46
CA TYR A 306 4.76 3.92 -18.71
C TYR A 306 3.38 3.77 -19.32
N ARG A 307 2.40 3.42 -18.48
CA ARG A 307 0.98 3.49 -18.82
C ARG A 307 0.29 4.46 -17.87
N ILE A 308 -0.53 5.35 -18.41
CA ILE A 308 -1.20 6.41 -17.64
C ILE A 308 -2.69 6.28 -17.84
N ILE A 309 -3.41 6.03 -16.74
CA ILE A 309 -4.82 5.68 -16.78
C ILE A 309 -5.63 6.48 -15.74
N GLU A 310 -6.95 6.49 -15.92
CA GLU A 310 -7.86 6.84 -14.83
C GLU A 310 -8.22 5.59 -14.00
N PRO A 311 -8.71 5.75 -12.75
CA PRO A 311 -9.05 4.62 -11.89
C PRO A 311 -10.05 3.61 -12.49
N SER A 312 -11.00 4.08 -13.30
CA SER A 312 -12.00 3.23 -13.98
C SER A 312 -11.39 2.24 -14.97
N ASP A 313 -10.23 2.57 -15.55
CA ASP A 313 -9.55 1.73 -16.54
C ASP A 313 -8.60 0.70 -15.89
N LEU A 314 -8.44 0.71 -14.56
CA LEU A 314 -7.47 -0.12 -13.86
C LEU A 314 -7.69 -1.61 -14.14
N VAL A 315 -8.92 -2.10 -13.99
CA VAL A 315 -9.22 -3.52 -14.15
C VAL A 315 -8.98 -3.98 -15.58
N ALA A 316 -9.44 -3.20 -16.57
CA ALA A 316 -9.22 -3.50 -17.99
C ALA A 316 -7.73 -3.49 -18.34
N THR A 317 -6.97 -2.56 -17.75
CA THR A 317 -5.53 -2.46 -17.92
C THR A 317 -4.79 -3.68 -17.36
N LEU A 318 -5.12 -4.10 -16.14
CA LEU A 318 -4.51 -5.29 -15.53
C LEU A 318 -4.88 -6.56 -16.30
N GLN A 319 -6.13 -6.66 -16.76
CA GLN A 319 -6.62 -7.82 -17.52
C GLN A 319 -5.96 -7.94 -18.90
N SER A 320 -5.80 -6.82 -19.63
CA SER A 320 -5.09 -6.83 -20.92
C SER A 320 -3.60 -7.15 -20.78
N GLY A 321 -3.04 -6.94 -19.59
CA GLY A 321 -1.67 -7.27 -19.27
C GLY A 321 -0.65 -6.22 -19.70
N ALA A 322 0.59 -6.44 -19.26
CA ALA A 322 1.75 -5.57 -19.43
C ALA A 322 2.43 -5.79 -20.79
N SER A 323 1.68 -5.85 -21.90
CA SER A 323 2.21 -5.87 -23.27
C SER A 323 1.09 -5.59 -24.29
N LEU A 324 1.24 -4.49 -25.05
CA LEU A 324 0.69 -4.30 -26.40
C LEU A 324 1.85 -3.87 -27.31
#